data_AF-A0AAW1YLB6-F1
#
_entry.id   AF-A0AAW1YLB6-F1
#
_cell.length_a   1.000
_cell.length_b   1.000
_cell.length_c   1.000
_cell.angle_alpha   90.00
_cell.angle_beta   90.00
_cell.angle_gamma   90.00
#
_symmetry.space_group_name_H-M   'P 1'
#
loop_
_entity.id
_entity.type
_entity.pdbx_description
1 polymer ?
#
loop_
_entity_poly.entity_id
_entity_poly.type
_entity_poly.pdbx_seq_one_letter_code
_entity_poly.pdbx_strand_id
1 'polypeptide(L)'
;MGDDDKASPILHALKEHGISMAVASRSPTPDVAKTFLQTLGISSFFVTLEIFSSWTHKTEHFQRIHATTGVPFTSMLFFDDEDRNIHTVSKMGVTSILVGNGVNLGALRQGLSEFSRKPASSSRIE
;
A
#
# COMPACT_ATOMS: atom_id res chain seq x y z
N MET A 1 -27.83 -4.75 3.25
CA MET A 1 -26.41 -5.00 2.95
C MET A 1 -26.05 -4.00 1.86
N GLY A 2 -25.67 -2.78 2.26
CA GLY A 2 -25.43 -1.67 1.33
C GLY A 2 -24.14 -1.90 0.55
N ASP A 3 -24.02 -1.27 -0.61
CA ASP A 3 -22.87 -1.29 -1.54
C ASP A 3 -21.53 -0.74 -0.97
N ASP A 4 -21.40 -0.63 0.36
CA ASP A 4 -20.47 0.28 1.03
C ASP A 4 -19.18 -0.38 1.55
N ASP A 5 -19.00 -1.70 1.39
CA ASP A 5 -17.76 -2.38 1.82
C ASP A 5 -17.07 -3.13 0.69
N LYS A 6 -16.54 -2.36 -0.27
CA LYS A 6 -15.74 -2.91 -1.38
C LYS A 6 -14.30 -3.24 -0.98
N ALA A 7 -13.83 -2.73 0.17
CA ALA A 7 -12.45 -2.86 0.61
C ALA A 7 -12.22 -4.12 1.45
N SER A 8 -13.15 -4.49 2.33
CA SER A 8 -12.98 -5.66 3.20
C SER A 8 -12.76 -6.98 2.44
N PRO A 9 -13.53 -7.32 1.38
CA PRO A 9 -13.27 -8.54 0.61
C PRO A 9 -11.88 -8.56 -0.03
N ILE A 10 -11.35 -7.41 -0.43
CA ILE A 10 -10.00 -7.29 -1.00
C ILE A 10 -8.95 -7.59 0.07
N LEU A 11 -9.07 -6.99 1.27
CA LEU A 11 -8.14 -7.21 2.38
C LEU A 11 -8.10 -8.69 2.80
N HIS A 12 -9.27 -9.32 2.88
CA HIS A 12 -9.39 -10.75 3.17
C HIS A 12 -8.71 -11.61 2.11
N ALA A 13 -9.01 -11.40 0.83
CA ALA A 13 -8.39 -12.17 -0.26
C ALA A 13 -6.86 -12.01 -0.28
N LEU A 14 -6.34 -10.80 -0.10
CA LEU A 14 -4.89 -10.57 -0.03
C LEU A 14 -4.24 -11.32 1.13
N LYS A 15 -4.86 -11.29 2.31
CA LYS A 15 -4.38 -12.02 3.49
C LYS A 15 -4.41 -13.54 3.29
N GLU A 16 -5.48 -14.08 2.73
CA GLU A 16 -5.63 -15.51 2.42
C GLU A 16 -4.59 -16.00 1.41
N HIS A 17 -4.19 -15.13 0.47
CA HIS A 17 -3.10 -15.40 -0.47
C HIS A 17 -1.69 -15.12 0.09
N GLY A 18 -1.57 -14.81 1.39
CA GLY A 18 -0.28 -14.57 2.03
C GLY A 18 0.41 -13.27 1.62
N ILE A 19 -0.33 -12.31 1.05
CA ILE A 19 0.21 -11.02 0.63
C ILE A 19 0.25 -10.09 1.84
N SER A 20 1.45 -9.64 2.19
CA SER A 20 1.64 -8.65 3.24
C SER A 20 1.14 -7.28 2.80
N MET A 21 0.40 -6.60 3.67
CA MET A 21 -0.16 -5.27 3.43
C MET A 21 0.41 -4.27 4.43
N ALA A 22 0.60 -3.01 4.01
CA ALA A 22 1.04 -1.93 4.87
C ALA A 22 0.26 -0.64 4.58
N VAL A 23 0.19 0.27 5.55
CA VAL A 23 -0.39 1.61 5.37
C VAL A 23 0.73 2.63 5.27
N ALA A 24 0.64 3.51 4.27
CA ALA A 24 1.44 4.73 4.17
C ALA A 24 0.48 5.92 4.11
N SER A 25 0.46 6.79 5.12
CA SER A 25 -0.45 7.93 5.19
C SER A 25 0.24 9.18 5.72
N ARG A 26 -0.06 10.33 5.10
CA ARG A 26 0.48 11.65 5.48
C ARG A 26 -0.38 12.39 6.51
N SER A 27 -1.36 11.71 7.13
CA SER A 27 -2.26 12.31 8.12
C SER A 27 -1.49 13.00 9.25
N PRO A 28 -1.86 14.25 9.62
CA PRO A 28 -1.29 14.95 10.77
C PRO A 28 -1.82 14.42 12.11
N THR A 29 -2.80 13.52 12.09
CA THR A 29 -3.40 12.91 13.29
C THR A 29 -3.22 11.38 13.28
N PRO A 30 -2.00 10.87 13.55
CA PRO A 30 -1.73 9.43 13.54
C PRO A 30 -2.63 8.62 14.45
N ASP A 31 -2.90 9.11 15.66
CA ASP A 31 -3.69 8.38 16.65
C ASP A 31 -5.14 8.21 16.20
N VAL A 32 -5.74 9.27 15.65
CA VAL A 32 -7.11 9.22 15.11
C VAL A 32 -7.21 8.22 13.96
N ALA A 33 -6.24 8.23 13.03
CA ALA A 33 -6.22 7.30 11.92
C ALA A 33 -6.04 5.84 12.39
N LYS A 34 -5.16 5.60 13.37
CA LYS A 34 -4.96 4.26 13.95
C LYS A 34 -6.23 3.77 14.67
N THR A 35 -6.85 4.61 15.49
CA THR A 35 -8.12 4.29 16.14
C THR A 35 -9.22 4.00 15.12
N PHE A 36 -9.28 4.75 14.01
CA PHE A 36 -10.24 4.48 12.95
C PHE A 36 -10.05 3.08 12.33
N LEU A 37 -8.82 2.70 11.99
CA LEU A 37 -8.50 1.34 11.49
C LEU A 37 -8.80 0.24 12.51
N GLN A 38 -8.63 0.51 13.81
CA GLN A 38 -8.98 -0.42 14.89
C GLN A 38 -10.49 -0.60 15.00
N THR A 39 -11.26 0.49 15.00
CA THR A 39 -12.72 0.46 15.05
C THR A 39 -13.33 -0.26 13.85
N LEU A 40 -12.73 -0.12 12.67
CA LEU A 40 -13.11 -0.88 11.47
C LEU A 40 -12.69 -2.37 11.53
N GLY A 41 -11.90 -2.78 12.51
CA GLY A 41 -11.43 -4.17 12.63
C GLY A 41 -10.35 -4.58 11.62
N ILE A 42 -9.83 -3.63 10.83
CA ILE A 42 -8.89 -3.92 9.73
C ILE A 42 -7.41 -3.68 10.08
N SER A 43 -7.13 -3.12 11.26
CA SER A 43 -5.74 -2.86 11.69
C SER A 43 -4.83 -4.10 11.65
N SER A 44 -5.38 -5.29 11.95
CA SER A 44 -4.65 -6.57 11.99
C SER A 44 -4.31 -7.16 10.62
N PHE A 45 -4.76 -6.54 9.52
CA PHE A 45 -4.39 -6.93 8.16
C PHE A 45 -3.04 -6.33 7.75
N PHE A 46 -2.59 -5.27 8.43
CA PHE A 46 -1.40 -4.54 8.05
C PHE A 46 -0.21 -4.90 8.94
N VAL A 47 0.93 -5.20 8.32
CA VAL A 47 2.19 -5.53 9.02
C VAL A 47 2.84 -4.29 9.63
N THR A 48 2.63 -3.12 9.03
CA THR A 48 3.01 -1.83 9.59
C THR A 48 2.04 -0.72 9.18
N LEU A 49 1.92 0.30 10.04
CA LEU A 49 1.09 1.48 9.85
C LEU A 49 1.99 2.73 9.89
N GLU A 50 2.59 3.07 8.75
CA GLU A 50 3.34 4.30 8.58
C GLU A 50 2.37 5.47 8.40
N ILE A 51 1.94 6.07 9.51
CA ILE A 51 1.01 7.20 9.51
C ILE A 51 1.68 8.37 10.23
N PHE A 52 2.12 9.36 9.46
CA PHE A 52 2.74 10.58 9.95
C PHE A 52 2.84 11.62 8.83
N SER A 53 2.80 12.90 9.18
CA SER A 53 3.07 13.96 8.20
C SER A 53 4.52 13.97 7.77
N SER A 54 4.75 14.10 6.46
CA SER A 54 6.07 14.27 5.87
C SER A 54 5.97 15.13 4.62
N TRP A 55 7.07 15.82 4.33
CA TRP A 55 7.27 16.65 3.13
C TRP A 55 7.76 15.86 1.93
N THR A 56 8.16 14.59 2.13
CA THR A 56 8.83 13.77 1.11
C THR A 56 7.87 12.96 0.25
N HIS A 57 6.59 13.34 0.11
CA HIS A 57 5.60 12.65 -0.74
C HIS A 57 5.68 11.10 -0.67
N LYS A 58 5.61 10.55 0.55
CA LYS A 58 5.69 9.12 0.89
C LYS A 58 7.04 8.40 0.75
N THR A 59 8.12 9.08 0.34
CA THR A 59 9.46 8.45 0.36
C THR A 59 9.84 7.92 1.74
N GLU A 60 9.70 8.72 2.80
CA GLU A 60 10.03 8.30 4.16
C GLU A 60 9.15 7.13 4.65
N HIS A 61 7.85 7.14 4.32
CA HIS A 61 6.95 6.03 4.62
C HIS A 61 7.41 4.73 3.98
N PHE A 62 7.76 4.76 2.70
CA PHE A 62 8.24 3.57 1.99
C PHE A 62 9.59 3.08 2.52
N GLN A 63 10.50 3.99 2.90
CA GLN A 63 11.76 3.60 3.55
C GLN A 63 11.52 2.85 4.86
N ARG A 64 10.57 3.30 5.70
CA ARG A 64 10.22 2.62 6.95
C ARG A 64 9.50 1.28 6.72
N ILE A 65 8.64 1.19 5.70
CA ILE A 65 8.02 -0.08 5.28
C ILE A 65 9.09 -1.07 4.83
N HIS A 66 10.03 -0.64 3.99
CA HIS A 66 11.15 -1.48 3.55
C HIS A 66 12.00 -1.93 4.74
N ALA A 67 12.37 -1.03 5.64
CA ALA A 67 13.15 -1.36 6.84
C ALA A 67 12.44 -2.38 7.74
N THR A 68 11.11 -2.27 7.88
CA THR A 68 10.30 -3.17 8.72
C THR A 68 10.10 -4.55 8.07
N THR A 69 9.92 -4.59 6.75
CA THR A 69 9.50 -5.80 6.04
C THR A 69 10.63 -6.53 5.31
N GLY A 70 11.73 -5.84 5.00
CA GLY A 70 12.81 -6.32 4.13
C GLY A 70 12.42 -6.45 2.65
N VAL A 71 11.17 -6.14 2.28
CA VAL A 71 10.68 -6.32 0.90
C VAL A 71 11.32 -5.26 -0.02
N PRO A 72 11.92 -5.64 -1.16
CA PRO A 72 12.45 -4.68 -2.13
C PRO A 72 11.34 -3.79 -2.70
N PHE A 73 11.64 -2.52 -3.00
CA PHE A 73 10.67 -1.60 -3.61
C PHE A 73 10.09 -2.12 -4.93
N THR A 74 10.91 -2.80 -5.74
CA THR A 74 10.51 -3.47 -7.00
C THR A 74 9.48 -4.59 -6.80
N SER A 75 9.35 -5.10 -5.57
CA SER A 75 8.39 -6.12 -5.17
C SER A 75 7.18 -5.53 -4.43
N MET A 76 6.96 -4.21 -4.48
CA MET A 76 5.80 -3.53 -3.89
C MET A 76 4.82 -3.04 -4.95
N LEU A 77 3.52 -3.15 -4.62
CA LEU A 77 2.40 -2.56 -5.34
C LEU A 77 1.72 -1.52 -4.44
N PHE A 78 1.53 -0.31 -4.95
CA PHE A 78 1.05 0.84 -4.18
C PHE A 78 -0.15 1.48 -4.86
N PHE A 79 -1.14 1.89 -4.07
CA PHE A 79 -2.33 2.60 -4.51
C PHE A 79 -2.45 3.92 -3.75
N ASP A 80 -2.69 5.02 -4.46
CA ASP A 80 -2.88 6.34 -3.87
C ASP A 80 -3.74 7.24 -4.76
N ASP A 81 -4.42 8.20 -4.17
CA ASP A 81 -5.20 9.21 -4.89
C ASP A 81 -4.41 10.49 -5.18
N GLU A 82 -3.24 10.70 -4.57
CA GLU A 82 -2.40 11.88 -4.80
C GLU A 82 -1.29 11.56 -5.82
N ASP A 83 -1.42 12.13 -7.02
CA ASP A 83 -0.46 11.99 -8.14
C ASP A 83 1.01 12.24 -7.74
N ARG A 84 1.26 13.21 -6.83
CA ARG A 84 2.60 13.52 -6.33
C ARG A 84 3.24 12.36 -5.57
N ASN A 85 2.44 11.62 -4.80
CA ASN A 85 2.91 10.42 -4.10
C ASN A 85 3.20 9.31 -5.11
N ILE A 86 2.31 9.10 -6.08
CA ILE A 86 2.50 8.11 -7.17
C ILE A 86 3.80 8.35 -7.92
N HIS A 87 4.05 9.59 -8.37
CA HIS A 87 5.27 9.95 -9.09
C HIS A 87 6.53 9.70 -8.26
N THR A 88 6.51 10.14 -7.00
CA THR A 88 7.67 10.03 -6.10
C THR A 88 7.99 8.57 -5.77
N VAL A 89 6.97 7.78 -5.43
CA VAL A 89 7.13 6.37 -5.04
C VAL A 89 7.47 5.49 -6.26
N SER A 90 6.96 5.81 -7.44
CA SER A 90 7.31 5.10 -8.68
C SER A 90 8.80 5.22 -9.02
N LYS A 91 9.43 6.37 -8.73
CA LYS A 91 10.89 6.56 -8.89
C LYS A 91 11.72 5.66 -7.97
N MET A 92 11.14 5.15 -6.89
CA MET A 92 11.79 4.18 -6.00
C MET A 92 11.74 2.75 -6.55
N GLY A 93 11.05 2.50 -7.66
CA GLY A 93 10.91 1.18 -8.31
C GLY A 93 9.57 0.50 -8.05
N VAL A 94 8.78 1.02 -7.10
CA VAL A 94 7.44 0.53 -6.75
C VAL A 94 6.50 0.62 -7.94
N THR A 95 5.62 -0.36 -8.11
CA THR A 95 4.48 -0.24 -9.05
C THR A 95 3.40 0.56 -8.36
N SER A 96 3.12 1.78 -8.86
CA SER A 96 2.20 2.70 -8.20
C SER A 96 1.01 3.00 -9.11
N ILE A 97 -0.20 2.87 -8.58
CA ILE A 97 -1.46 3.03 -9.32
C ILE A 97 -2.23 4.21 -8.73
N LEU A 98 -2.47 5.23 -9.56
CA LEU A 98 -3.32 6.37 -9.21
C LEU A 98 -4.79 5.92 -9.17
N VAL A 99 -5.47 6.13 -8.03
CA VAL A 99 -6.87 5.74 -7.83
C VAL A 99 -7.73 6.96 -7.50
N GLY A 100 -8.80 7.20 -8.27
CA GLY A 100 -9.70 8.34 -8.03
C GLY A 100 -10.79 8.08 -6.96
N ASN A 101 -11.18 6.83 -6.75
CA ASN A 101 -12.28 6.43 -5.87
C ASN A 101 -11.86 5.28 -4.92
N GLY A 102 -10.62 5.32 -4.45
CA GLY A 102 -10.03 4.26 -3.62
C GLY A 102 -9.84 2.93 -4.36
N VAL A 103 -9.41 1.92 -3.60
CA VAL A 103 -9.12 0.58 -4.13
C VAL A 103 -10.41 -0.20 -4.29
N ASN A 104 -10.73 -0.56 -5.53
CA ASN A 104 -11.78 -1.51 -5.89
C ASN A 104 -11.19 -2.65 -6.72
N LEU A 105 -12.02 -3.64 -7.07
CA LEU A 105 -11.55 -4.82 -7.83
C LEU A 105 -10.93 -4.45 -9.20
N GLY A 106 -11.43 -3.40 -9.85
CA GLY A 106 -10.86 -2.90 -11.11
C GLY A 106 -9.46 -2.34 -10.92
N ALA A 107 -9.28 -1.46 -9.93
CA ALA A 107 -7.98 -0.89 -9.58
C ALA A 107 -6.98 -1.99 -9.18
N LEU A 108 -7.41 -2.96 -8.35
CA LEU A 108 -6.57 -4.09 -7.96
C LEU A 108 -6.14 -4.94 -9.17
N ARG A 109 -7.07 -5.26 -10.08
CA ARG A 109 -6.76 -6.01 -11.31
C ARG A 109 -5.75 -5.27 -12.20
N GLN A 110 -5.91 -3.96 -12.36
CA GLN A 110 -4.95 -3.14 -13.08
C GLN A 110 -3.57 -3.20 -12.40
N GLY A 111 -3.53 -2.96 -11.09
CA GLY A 111 -2.28 -2.97 -10.33
C GLY A 111 -1.53 -4.29 -10.41
N LEU A 112 -2.23 -5.42 -10.28
CA LEU A 112 -1.64 -6.75 -10.42
C LEU A 112 -1.11 -7.02 -11.84
N SER A 113 -1.82 -6.54 -12.87
CA SER A 113 -1.40 -6.67 -14.27
C SER A 113 -0.15 -5.83 -14.58
N GLU A 114 -0.07 -4.61 -14.05
CA GLU A 114 1.12 -3.75 -14.20
C GLU A 114 2.31 -4.29 -13.39
N PHE A 115 2.04 -4.79 -12.18
CA PHE A 115 3.05 -5.37 -11.31
C PHE A 115 3.70 -6.60 -11.93
N SER A 116 2.92 -7.51 -12.52
CA SER A 116 3.43 -8.74 -13.13
C SER A 116 4.26 -8.52 -14.41
N ARG A 117 4.13 -7.37 -15.06
CA ARG A 117 4.92 -6.99 -16.24
C ARG A 117 6.33 -6.54 -15.88
N LYS A 118 6.58 -6.13 -14.63
CA LYS A 118 7.94 -5.80 -14.20
C LYS A 118 8.70 -7.10 -13.93
N PRO A 119 9.91 -7.27 -14.50
CA PRO A 119 10.73 -8.42 -14.14
C PRO A 119 11.01 -8.37 -12.65
N ALA A 120 10.76 -9.49 -11.95
CA ALA A 120 11.22 -9.63 -10.57
C ALA A 120 12.73 -9.38 -10.56
N SER A 121 13.18 -8.39 -9.79
CA SER A 121 14.62 -8.20 -9.58
C SER A 121 15.13 -9.45 -8.89
N SER A 122 15.77 -10.33 -9.65
CA SER A 122 16.47 -11.51 -9.15
C SER A 122 17.59 -11.02 -8.24
N SER A 123 17.38 -11.05 -6.93
CA SER A 123 18.48 -10.98 -5.98
C SER A 123 19.19 -12.32 -6.01
N ARG A 124 20.25 -12.41 -6.83
CA ARG A 124 21.23 -13.50 -6.71
C ARG A 124 21.90 -13.34 -5.35
N ILE A 125 21.73 -14.36 -4.51
CA ILE A 125 22.45 -14.48 -3.24
C ILE A 125 23.93 -14.71 -3.60
N GLU A 126 24.82 -13.85 -3.09
CA GLU A 126 26.23 -14.19 -2.84
C GLU A 126 26.38 -14.63 -1.38
#